data_AF-A0A8S3HSR7-F1
#
_entry.id   AF-A0A8S3HSR7-F1
#
_cell.length_a   1.000
_cell.length_b   1.000
_cell.length_c   1.000
_cell.angle_alpha   90.00
_cell.angle_beta   90.00
_cell.angle_gamma   90.00
#
_symmetry.space_group_name_H-M   'P 1'
#
loop_
_entity.id
_entity.type
_entity.pdbx_description
1 polymer ?
#
loop_
_entity_poly.entity_id
_entity_poly.type
_entity_poly.pdbx_seq_one_letter_code
_entity_poly.pdbx_strand_id
1 'polypeptide(L)'
;MSIYTKITASLPFIEVDLNLTSKQMSMFIKGLKYVIPCQRRFSRKPIEQMVNEQYQNISTIVKNCLKDHYIPTTDIRAKQAFQELKCLLSELYLKPIPRKLTIRAKREYKIVRSIQQFLHCRTDIVIRRTDKSKVFYIGKAIDFERKAEEYMLKTEAYQEITNGRSPLSDILCAVQTLLEYLVRKQALTPKQRNQISPKLNQLELGHYHGLPKPHK
;
A
#
# COMPACT_ATOMS: atom_id res chain seq x y z
N MET A 1 -37.14 17.19 -3.28
CA MET A 1 -36.46 15.88 -3.15
C MET A 1 -35.48 15.69 -4.30
N SER A 2 -34.17 15.80 -4.03
CA SER A 2 -33.11 15.21 -4.86
C SER A 2 -31.88 15.08 -3.97
N ILE A 3 -31.90 14.03 -3.16
CA ILE A 3 -30.77 13.60 -2.35
C ILE A 3 -29.91 12.77 -3.32
N TYR A 4 -28.58 12.99 -3.32
CA TYR A 4 -27.54 12.29 -4.10
C TYR A 4 -27.18 12.83 -5.51
N THR A 5 -26.57 14.03 -5.60
CA THR A 5 -25.86 14.50 -6.83
C THR A 5 -24.34 14.54 -6.73
N LYS A 6 -23.74 14.29 -5.55
CA LYS A 6 -22.28 14.26 -5.39
C LYS A 6 -21.83 13.00 -4.64
N ILE A 7 -21.27 12.06 -5.39
CA ILE A 7 -20.37 11.05 -4.84
C ILE A 7 -19.12 11.79 -4.36
N THR A 8 -19.11 12.16 -3.08
CA THR A 8 -17.87 12.57 -2.40
C THR A 8 -17.20 11.30 -1.92
N ALA A 9 -16.36 10.72 -2.78
CA ALA A 9 -15.26 9.93 -2.26
C ALA A 9 -14.44 10.90 -1.40
N SER A 10 -14.41 10.67 -0.09
CA SER A 10 -13.47 11.30 0.84
C SER A 10 -12.16 11.60 0.10
N LEU A 11 -11.80 12.88 -0.03
CA LEU A 11 -10.54 13.31 -0.64
C LEU A 11 -9.42 12.44 -0.06
N PRO A 12 -8.83 11.52 -0.82
CA PRO A 12 -7.85 10.59 -0.27
C PRO A 12 -6.53 11.31 0.05
N PHE A 13 -6.46 12.63 -0.14
CA PHE A 13 -5.30 13.46 0.08
C PHE A 13 -5.72 14.75 0.79
N ILE A 14 -5.12 15.02 1.94
CA ILE A 14 -5.08 16.35 2.53
C ILE A 14 -3.83 17.01 1.97
N GLU A 15 -3.99 17.91 1.00
CA GLU A 15 -2.90 18.74 0.46
C GLU A 15 -2.67 19.92 1.39
N VAL A 16 -1.42 20.11 1.83
CA VAL A 16 -0.98 21.32 2.52
C VAL A 16 0.22 21.89 1.79
N ASP A 17 0.04 23.09 1.22
CA ASP A 17 1.13 23.95 0.74
C ASP A 17 2.04 23.35 -0.36
N LEU A 18 1.43 22.66 -1.34
CA LEU A 18 2.18 22.04 -2.44
C LEU A 18 2.07 22.77 -3.77
N ASN A 19 1.19 23.76 -3.88
CA ASN A 19 0.92 24.53 -5.11
C ASN A 19 0.78 23.63 -6.35
N LEU A 20 0.15 22.46 -6.18
CA LEU A 20 0.01 21.50 -7.28
C LEU A 20 -0.95 22.06 -8.32
N THR A 21 -0.63 21.83 -9.60
CA THR A 21 -1.54 22.21 -10.68
C THR A 21 -2.87 21.47 -10.55
N SER A 22 -3.97 22.05 -11.03
CA SER A 22 -5.30 21.39 -10.97
C SER A 22 -5.32 19.99 -11.61
N LYS A 23 -4.43 19.74 -12.59
CA LYS A 23 -4.25 18.42 -13.21
C LYS A 23 -3.59 17.41 -12.29
N GLN A 24 -2.53 17.81 -11.57
CA GLN A 24 -1.88 16.97 -10.56
C GLN A 24 -2.83 16.69 -9.40
N MET A 25 -3.57 17.70 -8.93
CA MET A 25 -4.56 17.50 -7.88
C MET A 25 -5.72 16.59 -8.29
N SER A 26 -6.26 16.77 -9.50
CA SER A 26 -7.26 15.83 -10.02
C SER A 26 -6.71 14.41 -10.13
N MET A 27 -5.40 14.23 -10.32
CA MET A 27 -4.78 12.91 -10.41
C MET A 27 -4.67 12.24 -9.05
N PHE A 28 -4.26 12.97 -8.01
CA PHE A 28 -4.26 12.47 -6.64
C PHE A 28 -5.68 12.12 -6.18
N ILE A 29 -6.65 13.01 -6.38
CA ILE A 29 -8.03 12.82 -5.90
C ILE A 29 -8.72 11.62 -6.56
N LYS A 30 -8.59 11.48 -7.88
CA LYS A 30 -9.33 10.46 -8.64
C LYS A 30 -8.56 9.14 -8.78
N GLY A 31 -7.32 9.11 -8.31
CA GLY A 31 -6.39 8.02 -8.48
C GLY A 31 -5.95 7.80 -9.94
N LEU A 32 -4.92 7.00 -10.09
CA LEU A 32 -4.52 6.46 -11.38
C LEU A 32 -5.62 5.53 -11.90
N LYS A 33 -6.28 5.90 -12.99
CA LYS A 33 -7.10 4.97 -13.76
C LYS A 33 -6.18 4.17 -14.67
N TYR A 34 -5.46 3.22 -14.08
CA TYR A 34 -4.37 2.46 -14.69
C TYR A 34 -4.75 1.82 -16.02
N VAL A 35 -3.89 2.00 -17.03
CA VAL A 35 -3.86 1.16 -18.23
C VAL A 35 -2.45 0.58 -18.35
N ILE A 36 -2.20 -0.50 -17.60
CA ILE A 36 -0.87 -1.10 -17.39
C ILE A 36 -0.11 -1.36 -18.70
N PRO A 37 -0.70 -1.96 -19.75
CA PRO A 37 0.01 -2.20 -21.01
C PRO A 37 0.43 -0.89 -21.70
N CYS A 38 -0.39 0.15 -21.60
CA CYS A 38 -0.15 1.43 -22.27
C CYS A 38 0.97 2.25 -21.59
N GLN A 39 0.94 2.33 -20.26
CA GLN A 39 1.90 3.15 -19.52
C GLN A 39 3.29 2.52 -19.49
N ARG A 40 3.35 1.19 -19.46
CA ARG A 40 4.61 0.44 -19.48
C ARG A 40 5.39 0.65 -20.79
N ARG A 41 4.74 0.94 -21.92
CA ARG A 41 5.42 1.33 -23.18
C ARG A 41 6.25 2.62 -23.07
N PHE A 42 6.08 3.42 -22.01
CA PHE A 42 6.93 4.60 -21.74
C PHE A 42 8.15 4.31 -20.88
N SER A 43 8.32 3.07 -20.39
CA SER A 43 9.45 2.67 -19.54
C SER A 43 10.78 2.54 -20.29
N ARG A 44 10.80 2.75 -21.62
CA ARG A 44 11.93 2.55 -22.54
C ARG A 44 12.50 1.12 -22.57
N LYS A 45 11.95 0.20 -21.79
CA LYS A 45 12.34 -1.21 -21.81
C LYS A 45 11.81 -1.92 -23.06
N PRO A 46 12.52 -2.93 -23.58
CA PRO A 46 12.00 -3.83 -24.60
C PRO A 46 10.73 -4.56 -24.11
N ILE A 47 9.78 -4.81 -25.02
CA ILE A 47 8.50 -5.46 -24.70
C ILE A 47 8.73 -6.83 -24.05
N GLU A 48 9.68 -7.62 -24.57
CA GLU A 48 10.00 -8.95 -24.03
C GLU A 48 10.47 -8.89 -22.58
N GLN A 49 11.34 -7.92 -22.25
CA GLN A 49 11.78 -7.70 -20.87
C GLN A 49 10.60 -7.38 -19.96
N MET A 50 9.66 -6.54 -20.44
CA MET A 50 8.50 -6.13 -19.67
C MET A 50 7.50 -7.28 -19.44
N VAL A 51 7.31 -8.14 -20.45
CA VAL A 51 6.49 -9.35 -20.34
C VAL A 51 7.10 -10.32 -19.35
N ASN A 52 8.42 -10.56 -19.44
CA ASN A 52 9.13 -11.43 -18.50
C ASN A 52 9.04 -10.90 -17.06
N GLU A 53 9.26 -9.60 -16.82
CA GLU A 53 9.13 -9.01 -15.49
C GLU A 53 7.72 -9.19 -14.90
N GLN A 54 6.67 -8.98 -15.71
CA GLN A 54 5.29 -9.19 -15.24
C GLN A 54 4.98 -10.64 -14.98
N TYR A 55 5.40 -11.51 -15.89
CA TYR A 55 5.20 -12.95 -15.75
C TYR A 55 5.87 -13.46 -14.48
N GLN A 56 7.11 -13.04 -14.19
CA GLN A 56 7.80 -13.44 -12.96
C GLN A 56 7.09 -12.92 -11.71
N ASN A 57 6.61 -11.68 -11.72
CA ASN A 57 5.89 -11.12 -10.59
C ASN A 57 4.58 -11.89 -10.31
N ILE A 58 3.73 -12.05 -11.32
CA ILE A 58 2.45 -12.76 -11.19
C ILE A 58 2.68 -14.22 -10.83
N SER A 59 3.59 -14.91 -11.53
CA SER A 59 3.86 -16.33 -11.27
C SER A 59 4.42 -16.57 -9.87
N THR A 60 5.27 -15.67 -9.36
CA THR A 60 5.78 -15.76 -7.98
C THR A 60 4.65 -15.62 -6.96
N ILE A 61 3.79 -14.62 -7.13
CA ILE A 61 2.63 -14.41 -6.24
C ILE A 61 1.71 -15.64 -6.25
N VAL A 62 1.36 -16.15 -7.43
CA VAL A 62 0.47 -17.32 -7.56
C VAL A 62 1.13 -18.57 -6.98
N LYS A 63 2.42 -18.82 -7.27
CA LYS A 63 3.15 -19.98 -6.70
C LYS A 63 3.23 -19.92 -5.19
N ASN A 64 3.48 -18.74 -4.62
CA ASN A 64 3.50 -18.56 -3.17
C ASN A 64 2.12 -18.86 -2.58
N CYS A 65 1.05 -18.32 -3.17
CA CYS A 65 -0.32 -18.61 -2.74
C CYS A 65 -0.65 -20.11 -2.81
N LEU A 66 -0.29 -20.79 -3.90
CA LEU A 66 -0.50 -22.23 -4.04
C LEU A 66 0.30 -23.03 -3.01
N LYS A 67 1.57 -22.65 -2.77
CA LYS A 67 2.42 -23.25 -1.75
C LYS A 67 1.84 -23.10 -0.34
N ASP A 68 1.30 -21.92 -0.02
CA ASP A 68 0.66 -21.64 1.27
C ASP A 68 -0.58 -22.53 1.51
N HIS A 69 -1.20 -23.02 0.43
CA HIS A 69 -2.34 -23.95 0.45
C HIS A 69 -1.95 -25.39 0.14
N TYR A 70 -0.65 -25.73 0.16
CA TYR A 70 -0.12 -27.07 -0.11
C TYR A 70 -0.52 -27.64 -1.48
N ILE A 71 -0.78 -26.78 -2.47
CA ILE A 71 -1.12 -27.19 -3.83
C ILE A 71 0.18 -27.33 -4.64
N PRO A 72 0.52 -28.53 -5.15
CA PRO A 72 1.73 -28.75 -5.93
C PRO A 72 1.65 -28.06 -7.29
N THR A 73 2.70 -27.32 -7.65
CA THR A 73 2.81 -26.64 -8.96
C THR A 73 3.62 -27.44 -9.98
N THR A 74 3.97 -28.69 -9.67
CA THR A 74 4.81 -29.56 -10.50
C THR A 74 4.00 -30.32 -11.55
N ASP A 75 2.68 -30.35 -11.41
CA ASP A 75 1.80 -31.07 -12.32
C ASP A 75 1.74 -30.41 -13.72
N ILE A 76 1.33 -31.23 -14.70
CA ILE A 76 1.29 -30.82 -16.11
C ILE A 76 0.30 -29.67 -16.34
N ARG A 77 -0.83 -29.64 -15.62
CA ARG A 77 -1.86 -28.61 -15.74
C ARG A 77 -1.35 -27.26 -15.25
N ALA A 78 -0.62 -27.24 -14.13
CA ALA A 78 0.01 -26.05 -13.60
C ALA A 78 1.07 -25.51 -14.58
N LYS A 79 1.90 -26.39 -15.15
CA LYS A 79 2.88 -26.00 -16.19
C LYS A 79 2.20 -25.40 -17.42
N GLN A 80 1.13 -26.03 -17.91
CA GLN A 80 0.33 -25.53 -19.03
C GLN A 80 -0.29 -24.16 -18.71
N ALA A 81 -0.92 -24.00 -17.55
CA ALA A 81 -1.54 -22.74 -17.13
C ALA A 81 -0.52 -21.59 -17.03
N PHE A 82 0.68 -21.84 -16.50
CA PHE A 82 1.74 -20.83 -16.46
C PHE A 82 2.29 -20.50 -17.86
N GLN A 83 2.36 -21.47 -18.76
CA GLN A 83 2.75 -21.22 -20.14
C GLN A 83 1.69 -20.38 -20.88
N GLU A 84 0.41 -20.73 -20.73
CA GLU A 84 -0.73 -19.97 -21.27
C GLU A 84 -0.75 -18.54 -20.73
N LEU A 85 -0.50 -18.35 -19.43
CA LEU A 85 -0.38 -17.01 -18.83
C LEU A 85 0.73 -16.19 -19.51
N LYS A 86 1.89 -16.80 -19.79
CA LYS A 86 2.98 -16.12 -20.50
C LYS A 86 2.58 -15.74 -21.93
N CYS A 87 1.92 -16.65 -22.66
CA CYS A 87 1.41 -16.38 -24.00
C CYS A 87 0.38 -15.24 -23.99
N LEU A 88 -0.61 -15.30 -23.10
CA LEU A 88 -1.62 -14.26 -22.92
C LEU A 88 -1.00 -12.90 -22.62
N LEU A 89 0.00 -12.83 -21.74
CA LEU A 89 0.72 -11.60 -21.46
C LEU A 89 1.43 -11.07 -22.72
N SER A 90 2.13 -11.92 -23.47
CA SER A 90 2.76 -11.51 -24.73
C SER A 90 1.74 -10.92 -25.71
N GLU A 91 0.62 -11.59 -25.92
CA GLU A 91 -0.46 -11.13 -26.80
C GLU A 91 -1.02 -9.77 -26.37
N LEU A 92 -1.29 -9.59 -25.07
CA LEU A 92 -1.80 -8.34 -24.52
C LEU A 92 -0.82 -7.17 -24.73
N TYR A 93 0.49 -7.43 -24.66
CA TYR A 93 1.51 -6.41 -24.88
C TYR A 93 1.76 -6.10 -26.36
N LEU A 94 1.60 -7.09 -27.24
CA LEU A 94 1.74 -6.95 -28.69
C LEU A 94 0.50 -6.32 -29.34
N LYS A 95 -0.68 -6.51 -28.76
CA LYS A 95 -1.94 -5.98 -29.29
C LYS A 95 -1.85 -4.47 -29.55
N PRO A 96 -2.27 -3.98 -30.73
CA PRO A 96 -2.30 -2.56 -31.00
C PRO A 96 -3.27 -1.87 -30.05
N ILE A 97 -2.81 -0.78 -29.44
CA ILE A 97 -3.59 0.00 -28.49
C ILE A 97 -4.31 1.11 -29.28
N PRO A 98 -5.63 1.30 -29.08
CA PRO A 98 -6.37 2.41 -29.66
C PRO A 98 -5.68 3.76 -29.42
N ARG A 99 -5.57 4.59 -30.46
CA ARG A 99 -4.88 5.90 -30.42
C ARG A 99 -5.35 6.77 -29.24
N LYS A 100 -6.65 6.76 -28.92
CA LYS A 100 -7.24 7.49 -27.78
C LYS A 100 -6.63 7.06 -26.43
N LEU A 101 -6.45 5.76 -26.21
CA LEU A 101 -5.84 5.22 -25.00
C LEU A 101 -4.36 5.56 -24.91
N THR A 102 -3.64 5.50 -26.04
CA THR A 102 -2.22 5.91 -26.10
C THR A 102 -2.04 7.39 -25.75
N ILE A 103 -2.87 8.28 -26.30
CA ILE A 103 -2.83 9.72 -25.98
C ILE A 103 -3.10 9.95 -24.50
N ARG A 104 -4.11 9.28 -23.94
CA ARG A 104 -4.44 9.36 -22.52
C ARG A 104 -3.29 8.88 -21.64
N ALA A 105 -2.74 7.71 -21.93
CA ALA A 105 -1.64 7.12 -21.17
C ALA A 105 -0.38 8.02 -21.22
N LYS A 106 -0.07 8.64 -22.37
CA LYS A 106 1.02 9.64 -22.48
C LYS A 106 0.79 10.83 -21.55
N ARG A 107 -0.44 11.37 -21.52
CA ARG A 107 -0.79 12.51 -20.65
C ARG A 107 -0.65 12.15 -19.18
N GLU A 108 -1.22 11.02 -18.76
CA GLU A 108 -1.12 10.54 -17.37
C GLU A 108 0.34 10.28 -16.97
N TYR A 109 1.14 9.63 -17.83
CA TYR A 109 2.56 9.38 -17.57
C TYR A 109 3.36 10.67 -17.35
N LYS A 110 3.12 11.71 -18.16
CA LYS A 110 3.78 13.01 -17.97
C LYS A 110 3.42 13.64 -16.62
N ILE A 111 2.17 13.53 -16.19
CA ILE A 111 1.73 14.05 -14.88
C ILE A 111 2.39 13.26 -13.74
N VAL A 112 2.46 11.92 -13.82
CA VAL A 112 3.20 11.11 -12.82
C VAL A 112 4.64 11.55 -12.73
N ARG A 113 5.32 11.69 -13.87
CA ARG A 113 6.73 12.11 -13.91
C ARG A 113 6.93 13.50 -13.33
N SER A 114 6.04 14.44 -13.61
CA SER A 114 6.15 15.78 -13.04
C SER A 114 5.94 15.80 -11.53
N ILE A 115 5.01 14.99 -11.01
CA ILE A 115 4.82 14.79 -9.56
C ILE A 115 6.07 14.17 -8.94
N GLN A 116 6.61 13.10 -9.53
CA GLN A 116 7.82 12.45 -9.03
C GLN A 116 9.01 13.40 -8.97
N GLN A 117 9.21 14.21 -10.02
CA GLN A 117 10.26 15.22 -10.07
C GLN A 117 10.05 16.30 -9.02
N PHE A 118 8.82 16.81 -8.88
CA PHE A 118 8.47 17.80 -7.85
C PHE A 118 8.79 17.28 -6.45
N LEU A 119 8.38 16.05 -6.12
CA LEU A 119 8.65 15.44 -4.83
C LEU A 119 10.13 15.17 -4.61
N HIS A 120 10.89 14.83 -5.66
CA HIS A 120 12.33 14.65 -5.56
C HIS A 120 13.06 15.95 -5.21
N CYS A 121 12.59 17.10 -5.73
CA CYS A 121 13.16 18.41 -5.43
C CYS A 121 12.69 19.00 -4.09
N ARG A 122 11.67 18.41 -3.45
CA ARG A 122 11.03 18.91 -2.23
C ARG A 122 11.17 17.90 -1.11
N THR A 123 12.38 17.83 -0.55
CA THR A 123 12.73 16.93 0.56
C THR A 123 12.01 17.29 1.86
N ASP A 124 11.42 18.48 1.95
CA ASP A 124 10.59 18.95 3.05
C ASP A 124 9.19 18.31 3.05
N ILE A 125 8.76 17.69 1.95
CA ILE A 125 7.43 17.08 1.82
C ILE A 125 7.44 15.63 2.29
N VAL A 126 6.44 15.27 3.09
CA VAL A 126 6.17 13.90 3.52
C VAL A 126 4.82 13.41 2.99
N ILE A 127 4.76 12.12 2.66
CA ILE A 127 3.52 11.40 2.39
C ILE A 127 3.28 10.45 3.56
N ARG A 128 2.21 10.66 4.32
CA ARG A 128 1.87 9.83 5.50
C ARG A 128 0.46 9.26 5.38
N ARG A 129 0.24 8.04 5.86
CA ARG A 129 -1.09 7.45 5.94
C ARG A 129 -1.79 7.99 7.19
N THR A 130 -3.07 8.35 7.06
CA THR A 130 -3.88 8.84 8.17
C THR A 130 -4.70 7.73 8.84
N ASP A 131 -5.19 8.03 10.04
CA ASP A 131 -6.00 7.16 10.92
C ASP A 131 -7.29 6.65 10.24
N LYS A 132 -7.86 7.43 9.31
CA LYS A 132 -8.89 6.96 8.39
C LYS A 132 -8.20 6.14 7.30
N SER A 133 -8.23 4.82 7.47
CA SER A 133 -7.90 3.85 6.43
C SER A 133 -8.46 4.34 5.09
N LYS A 134 -7.57 4.77 4.17
CA LYS A 134 -7.80 5.32 2.80
C LYS A 134 -7.55 6.82 2.61
N VAL A 135 -7.10 7.59 3.61
CA VAL A 135 -6.66 8.99 3.42
C VAL A 135 -5.16 9.13 3.71
N PHE A 136 -4.47 9.88 2.86
CA PHE A 136 -3.06 10.24 2.96
C PHE A 136 -2.90 11.74 3.23
N TYR A 137 -1.92 12.08 4.04
CA TYR A 137 -1.39 13.44 4.15
C TYR A 137 -0.30 13.64 3.12
N ILE A 138 -0.30 14.79 2.44
CA ILE A 138 0.80 15.24 1.60
C ILE A 138 1.05 16.74 1.87
N GLY A 139 2.23 17.05 2.40
CA GLY A 139 2.58 18.40 2.82
C GLY A 139 3.93 18.43 3.52
N LYS A 140 4.32 19.58 4.05
CA LYS A 140 5.59 19.73 4.78
C LYS A 140 5.63 18.85 6.03
N ALA A 141 6.81 18.33 6.35
CA ALA A 141 7.06 17.56 7.58
C ALA A 141 6.76 18.38 8.83
N ILE A 142 7.26 19.62 8.87
CA ILE A 142 7.09 20.54 10.01
C ILE A 142 5.60 20.85 10.26
N ASP A 143 4.82 21.07 9.20
CA ASP A 143 3.38 21.31 9.33
C ASP A 143 2.61 20.09 9.84
N PHE A 144 3.09 18.90 9.50
CA PHE A 144 2.53 17.66 10.01
C PHE A 144 2.81 17.50 11.50
N GLU A 145 4.07 17.68 11.91
CA GLU A 145 4.51 17.57 13.31
C GLU A 145 3.76 18.56 14.20
N ARG A 146 3.72 19.83 13.80
CA ARG A 146 2.98 20.87 14.53
C ARG A 146 1.49 20.52 14.70
N LYS A 147 0.82 20.05 13.64
CA LYS A 147 -0.61 19.66 13.72
C LYS A 147 -0.83 18.44 14.59
N ALA A 148 0.12 17.51 14.59
CA ALA A 148 0.06 16.34 15.46
C ALA A 148 0.18 16.77 16.93
N GLU A 149 1.17 17.60 17.26
CA GLU A 149 1.37 18.16 18.60
C GLU A 149 0.15 18.97 19.08
N GLU A 150 -0.35 19.89 18.26
CA GLU A 150 -1.52 20.74 18.58
C GLU A 150 -2.74 19.90 18.99
N TYR A 151 -2.97 18.77 18.31
CA TYR A 151 -4.07 17.90 18.69
C TYR A 151 -3.78 16.99 19.87
N MET A 152 -2.55 16.50 20.02
CA MET A 152 -2.17 15.74 21.20
C MET A 152 -2.41 16.58 22.45
N LEU A 153 -1.99 17.86 22.42
CA LEU A 153 -2.26 18.84 23.47
C LEU A 153 -3.76 19.10 23.66
N LYS A 154 -4.52 19.20 22.58
CA LYS A 154 -5.97 19.48 22.65
C LYS A 154 -6.79 18.32 23.22
N THR A 155 -6.41 17.08 22.91
CA THR A 155 -7.26 15.91 23.20
C THR A 155 -6.80 15.09 24.39
N GLU A 156 -5.53 15.22 24.80
CA GLU A 156 -4.89 14.41 25.84
C GLU A 156 -5.05 12.89 25.64
N ALA A 157 -5.48 12.45 24.44
CA ALA A 157 -5.84 11.08 24.15
C ALA A 157 -4.63 10.24 23.66
N TYR A 158 -3.47 10.88 23.47
CA TYR A 158 -2.31 10.30 22.82
C TYR A 158 -1.03 10.72 23.52
N GLN A 159 -0.06 9.81 23.58
CA GLN A 159 1.27 10.05 24.13
C GLN A 159 2.32 9.64 23.10
N GLU A 160 3.35 10.47 22.92
CA GLU A 160 4.48 10.12 22.06
C GLU A 160 5.39 9.10 22.75
N ILE A 161 5.77 8.06 22.02
CA ILE A 161 6.75 7.07 22.48
C ILE A 161 8.14 7.54 22.07
N THR A 162 8.84 8.21 22.98
CA THR A 162 10.14 8.85 22.71
C THR A 162 11.34 7.91 22.77
N ASN A 163 11.23 6.80 23.50
CA ASN A 163 12.34 5.88 23.76
C ASN A 163 12.45 4.73 22.74
N GLY A 164 11.58 4.72 21.72
CA GLY A 164 11.52 3.65 20.70
C GLY A 164 11.11 2.27 21.24
N ARG A 165 10.74 2.16 22.52
CA ARG A 165 10.26 0.90 23.11
C ARG A 165 8.75 0.80 22.93
N SER A 166 8.29 -0.32 22.37
CA SER A 166 6.87 -0.59 22.29
C SER A 166 6.25 -0.57 23.69
N PRO A 167 5.15 0.16 23.93
CA PRO A 167 4.45 0.13 25.23
C PRO A 167 3.85 -1.25 25.53
N LEU A 168 3.81 -2.14 24.53
CA LEU A 168 3.34 -3.52 24.67
C LEU A 168 4.48 -4.52 24.87
N SER A 169 5.75 -4.09 24.97
CA SER A 169 6.91 -5.01 25.08
C SER A 169 6.78 -5.98 26.25
N ASP A 170 6.36 -5.46 27.40
CA ASP A 170 6.34 -6.21 28.65
C ASP A 170 5.17 -7.20 28.65
N ILE A 171 4.02 -6.76 28.12
CA ILE A 171 2.84 -7.61 27.92
C ILE A 171 3.16 -8.72 26.92
N LEU A 172 3.83 -8.40 25.81
CA LEU A 172 4.25 -9.38 24.82
C LEU A 172 5.18 -10.42 25.44
N CYS A 173 6.18 -9.98 26.20
CA CYS A 173 7.12 -10.85 26.88
C CYS A 173 6.40 -11.77 27.90
N ALA A 174 5.47 -11.22 28.68
CA ALA A 174 4.66 -11.98 29.63
C ALA A 174 3.81 -13.05 28.93
N VAL A 175 3.13 -12.70 27.84
CA VAL A 175 2.33 -13.66 27.05
C VAL A 175 3.22 -14.76 26.46
N GLN A 176 4.35 -14.41 25.87
CA GLN A 176 5.29 -15.38 25.31
C GLN A 176 5.82 -16.33 26.39
N THR A 177 6.20 -15.80 27.55
CA THR A 177 6.67 -16.57 28.71
C THR A 177 5.60 -17.54 29.22
N LEU A 178 4.34 -17.09 29.33
CA LEU A 178 3.22 -17.93 29.73
C LEU A 178 2.98 -19.07 28.73
N LEU A 179 2.99 -18.77 27.44
CA LEU A 179 2.80 -19.77 26.38
C LEU A 179 3.93 -20.83 26.40
N GLU A 180 5.17 -20.42 26.64
CA GLU A 180 6.30 -21.35 26.79
C GLU A 180 6.15 -22.24 28.02
N TYR A 181 5.75 -21.67 29.15
CA TYR A 181 5.49 -22.41 30.37
C TYR A 181 4.41 -23.49 30.17
N LEU A 182 3.31 -23.15 29.49
CA LEU A 182 2.21 -24.09 29.20
C LEU A 182 2.64 -25.23 28.28
N VAL A 183 3.55 -24.97 27.32
CA VAL A 183 4.15 -26.05 26.50
C VAL A 183 5.03 -26.96 27.36
N ARG A 184 5.86 -26.39 28.25
CA ARG A 184 6.70 -27.17 29.17
C ARG A 184 5.87 -28.05 30.12
N LYS A 185 4.69 -27.57 30.53
CA LYS A 185 3.73 -28.31 31.35
C LYS A 185 2.83 -29.27 30.56
N GLN A 186 3.06 -29.41 29.24
CA GLN A 186 2.25 -30.25 28.34
C GLN A 186 0.76 -29.86 28.28
N ALA A 187 0.41 -28.66 28.75
CA ALA A 187 -0.96 -28.12 28.67
C ALA A 187 -1.26 -27.54 27.28
N LEU A 188 -0.22 -27.23 26.49
CA LEU A 188 -0.32 -26.80 25.10
C LEU A 188 0.67 -27.57 24.23
N THR A 189 0.25 -27.91 23.02
CA THR A 189 1.17 -28.39 21.99
C THR A 189 1.97 -27.23 21.39
N PRO A 190 3.19 -27.48 20.86
CA PRO A 190 3.95 -26.47 20.13
C PRO A 190 3.18 -25.85 18.95
N LYS A 191 2.31 -26.65 18.29
CA LYS A 191 1.46 -26.19 17.19
C LYS A 191 0.42 -25.18 17.65
N GLN A 192 -0.26 -25.45 18.76
CA GLN A 192 -1.24 -24.53 19.36
C GLN A 192 -0.56 -23.24 19.83
N ARG A 193 0.62 -23.33 20.49
CA ARG A 193 1.44 -22.18 20.87
C ARG A 193 1.71 -21.27 19.67
N ASN A 194 2.12 -21.83 18.53
CA ASN A 194 2.43 -21.05 17.34
C ASN A 194 1.20 -20.38 16.71
N GLN A 195 0.01 -20.97 16.84
CA GLN A 195 -1.23 -20.38 16.35
C GLN A 195 -1.68 -19.18 17.21
N ILE A 196 -1.53 -19.25 18.53
CA ILE A 196 -1.98 -18.20 19.46
C ILE A 196 -0.89 -17.20 19.85
N SER A 197 0.37 -17.45 19.46
CA SER A 197 1.47 -16.53 19.72
C SER A 197 1.22 -15.18 19.03
N PRO A 198 1.39 -14.06 19.74
CA PRO A 198 1.25 -12.73 19.15
C PRO A 198 2.28 -12.56 18.03
N LYS A 199 1.80 -12.22 16.83
CA LYS A 199 2.66 -11.98 15.67
C LYS A 199 3.04 -10.51 15.65
N LEU A 200 4.29 -10.19 15.98
CA LEU A 200 4.84 -8.83 16.03
C LEU A 200 4.57 -8.02 14.75
N ASN A 201 4.62 -8.67 13.59
CA ASN A 201 4.35 -8.05 12.29
C ASN A 201 2.85 -7.91 11.94
N GLN A 202 1.95 -8.44 12.76
CA GLN A 202 0.50 -8.32 12.63
C GLN A 202 -0.13 -7.61 13.84
N LEU A 203 0.67 -7.32 14.87
CA LEU A 203 0.27 -6.52 16.01
C LEU A 203 0.15 -5.07 15.55
N GLU A 204 -1.07 -4.71 15.17
CA GLU A 204 -1.44 -3.31 15.02
C GLU A 204 -1.66 -2.74 16.42
N LEU A 205 -0.75 -1.87 16.87
CA LEU A 205 -1.15 -0.85 17.84
C LEU A 205 -2.34 -0.15 17.17
N GLY A 206 -3.53 -0.23 17.76
CA GLY A 206 -4.74 0.32 17.16
C GLY A 206 -4.61 1.80 16.77
N HIS A 207 -3.56 2.46 17.27
CA HIS A 207 -3.30 3.89 17.32
C HIS A 207 -1.82 4.19 16.94
N TYR A 208 -1.26 3.56 15.91
CA TYR A 208 0.00 4.06 15.31
C TYR A 208 -0.33 5.33 14.50
N HIS A 209 -0.13 6.51 15.11
CA HIS A 209 -0.74 7.77 14.66
C HIS A 209 -0.09 8.39 13.42
N GLY A 210 -0.95 8.90 12.56
CA GLY A 210 -0.62 9.68 11.38
C GLY A 210 -1.67 10.74 11.08
N LEU A 211 -2.11 11.46 12.12
CA LEU A 211 -3.00 12.63 12.17
C LEU A 211 -4.20 12.43 13.08
N PRO A 212 -4.63 13.53 13.70
CA PRO A 212 -5.83 13.61 14.49
C PRO A 212 -7.11 13.88 13.72
N LYS A 213 -8.25 13.37 14.22
CA LYS A 213 -9.56 13.69 13.67
C LYS A 213 -10.00 15.09 14.10
N PRO A 214 -10.46 15.96 13.20
CA PRO A 214 -11.45 16.95 13.60
C PRO A 214 -12.75 16.19 13.92
N HIS A 215 -13.05 16.03 15.20
CA HIS A 215 -14.40 15.69 15.63
C HIS A 215 -15.32 16.84 15.20
N LYS A 216 -16.38 16.51 14.46
CA LYS A 216 -17.49 17.43 14.19
C LYS A 216 -18.40 17.47 15.40
#